data_AF-A0A2N6IDM1-F1
#
_entry.id   AF-A0A2N6IDM1-F1
#
_cell.length_a   1.000
_cell.length_b   1.000
_cell.length_c   1.000
_cell.angle_alpha   90.00
_cell.angle_beta   90.00
_cell.angle_gamma   90.00
#
_symmetry.space_group_name_H-M   'P 1'
#
loop_
_entity.id
_entity.type
_entity.pdbx_description
1 polymer ?
#
loop_
_entity_poly.entity_id
_entity_poly.type
_entity_poly.pdbx_seq_one_letter_code
_entity_poly.pdbx_strand_id
1 'polypeptide(L)'
;MLPANRRIVLSGEDALRILREIEFLLQSLHHIGRHYYPDGDDDGADALRRAQYCAETTRFIYEEQATTRLALMRSILSAPFDATLGADHMDDLERAVEALPLWRAPGGLS
;
A
#
# COMPACT_ATOMS: atom_id res chain seq x y z
N MET A 1 -14.53 -10.43 -14.51
CA MET A 1 -13.19 -10.85 -14.97
C MET A 1 -13.21 -11.44 -16.36
N LEU A 2 -12.61 -10.70 -17.30
CA LEU A 2 -12.32 -11.12 -18.65
C LEU A 2 -11.48 -12.40 -18.65
N PRO A 3 -11.65 -13.30 -19.63
CA PRO A 3 -10.82 -14.51 -19.73
C PRO A 3 -9.32 -14.22 -19.78
N ALA A 4 -8.90 -13.14 -20.45
CA ALA A 4 -7.49 -12.71 -20.53
C ALA A 4 -6.91 -12.35 -19.15
N ASN A 5 -7.70 -11.75 -18.28
CA ASN A 5 -7.28 -11.34 -16.93
C ASN A 5 -7.24 -12.50 -15.91
N ARG A 6 -7.69 -13.71 -16.29
CA ARG A 6 -7.60 -14.89 -15.41
C ARG A 6 -6.17 -15.37 -15.18
N ARG A 7 -5.27 -15.06 -16.10
CA ARG A 7 -3.85 -15.37 -15.96
C ARG A 7 -3.02 -14.18 -16.41
N ILE A 8 -2.37 -13.57 -15.45
CA ILE A 8 -1.43 -12.49 -15.65
C ILE A 8 0.01 -13.07 -15.64
N VAL A 9 0.88 -12.54 -16.48
CA VAL A 9 2.30 -12.92 -16.53
C VAL A 9 3.14 -11.68 -16.24
N LEU A 10 4.04 -11.78 -15.26
CA LEU A 10 5.03 -10.76 -14.94
C LEU A 10 6.42 -11.26 -15.32
N SER A 11 7.26 -10.33 -15.79
CA SER A 11 8.68 -10.62 -15.95
C SER A 11 9.34 -10.79 -14.59
N GLY A 12 10.45 -11.53 -14.53
CA GLY A 12 11.24 -11.62 -13.30
C GLY A 12 11.78 -10.27 -12.83
N GLU A 13 12.10 -9.37 -13.78
CA GLU A 13 12.57 -8.01 -13.48
C GLU A 13 11.48 -7.17 -12.79
N ASP A 14 10.26 -7.19 -13.33
CA ASP A 14 9.11 -6.50 -12.74
C ASP A 14 8.78 -7.06 -11.34
N ALA A 15 8.81 -8.39 -11.20
CA ALA A 15 8.60 -9.03 -9.92
C ALA A 15 9.66 -8.63 -8.88
N LEU A 16 10.94 -8.62 -9.25
CA LEU A 16 12.03 -8.18 -8.39
C LEU A 16 11.92 -6.70 -8.04
N ARG A 17 11.51 -5.85 -8.98
CA ARG A 17 11.30 -4.43 -8.75
C ARG A 17 10.19 -4.19 -7.73
N ILE A 18 9.09 -4.93 -7.81
CA ILE A 18 8.01 -4.87 -6.80
C ILE A 18 8.52 -5.35 -5.44
N LEU A 19 9.14 -6.54 -5.38
CA LEU A 19 9.60 -7.13 -4.13
C LEU A 19 10.60 -6.23 -3.39
N ARG A 20 11.50 -5.56 -4.12
CA ARG A 20 12.44 -4.60 -3.53
C ARG A 20 11.73 -3.45 -2.81
N GLU A 21 10.69 -2.88 -3.41
CA GLU A 21 9.92 -1.80 -2.78
C GLU A 21 9.10 -2.30 -1.58
N ILE A 22 8.55 -3.53 -1.65
CA ILE A 22 7.89 -4.18 -0.51
C ILE A 22 8.85 -4.34 0.66
N GLU A 23 10.03 -4.92 0.42
CA GLU A 23 11.04 -5.16 1.46
C GLU A 23 11.52 -3.85 2.09
N PHE A 24 11.75 -2.82 1.28
CA PHE A 24 12.14 -1.50 1.79
C PHE A 24 11.09 -0.94 2.77
N LEU A 25 9.80 -0.99 2.41
CA LEU A 25 8.73 -0.49 3.27
C LEU A 25 8.55 -1.35 4.52
N LEU A 26 8.50 -2.67 4.37
CA LEU A 26 8.29 -3.60 5.49
C LEU A 26 9.43 -3.53 6.51
N GLN A 27 10.68 -3.62 6.06
CA GLN A 27 11.84 -3.62 6.95
C GLN A 27 11.99 -2.27 7.65
N SER A 28 11.79 -1.16 6.94
CA SER A 28 11.91 0.18 7.55
C SER A 28 10.83 0.42 8.61
N LEU A 29 9.57 0.11 8.30
CA LEU A 29 8.47 0.23 9.27
C LEU A 29 8.67 -0.72 10.47
N HIS A 30 9.16 -1.94 10.22
CA HIS A 30 9.51 -2.86 11.28
C HIS A 30 10.61 -2.30 12.19
N HIS A 31 11.68 -1.75 11.63
CA HIS A 31 12.77 -1.15 12.41
C HIS A 31 12.31 0.07 13.22
N ILE A 32 11.46 0.93 12.66
CA ILE A 32 10.83 2.03 13.41
C ILE A 32 10.03 1.46 14.59
N GLY A 33 9.17 0.47 14.33
CA GLY A 33 8.40 -0.21 15.39
C GLY A 33 9.30 -0.80 16.48
N ARG A 34 10.36 -1.52 16.12
CA ARG A 34 11.31 -2.12 17.07
C ARG A 34 12.11 -1.09 17.86
N HIS A 35 12.39 0.08 17.29
CA HIS A 35 13.11 1.15 17.97
C HIS A 35 12.29 1.73 19.13
N TYR A 36 11.00 1.98 18.91
CA TYR A 36 10.11 2.53 19.94
C TYR A 36 9.48 1.45 20.83
N TYR A 37 9.27 0.25 20.31
CA TYR A 37 8.64 -0.87 21.02
C TYR A 37 9.51 -2.13 20.93
N PRO A 38 10.66 -2.17 21.63
CA PRO A 38 11.59 -3.29 21.58
C PRO A 38 11.05 -4.59 22.18
N ASP A 39 10.02 -4.51 23.03
CA ASP A 39 9.35 -5.67 23.62
C ASP A 39 8.05 -6.04 22.88
N GLY A 40 7.69 -5.28 21.84
CA GLY A 40 6.59 -5.57 20.93
C GLY A 40 5.25 -4.94 21.28
N ASP A 41 5.05 -4.48 22.52
CA ASP A 41 3.78 -3.90 22.97
C ASP A 41 3.87 -2.40 23.26
N ASP A 42 2.87 -1.66 22.78
CA ASP A 42 2.48 -0.36 23.32
C ASP A 42 1.59 -0.63 24.54
N ASP A 43 2.17 -0.60 25.74
CA ASP A 43 1.41 -0.71 26.99
C ASP A 43 0.50 0.51 27.23
N GLY A 44 0.55 1.51 26.34
CA GLY A 44 -0.26 2.72 26.38
C GLY A 44 0.12 3.66 27.53
N ALA A 45 1.14 3.33 28.32
CA ALA A 45 1.54 4.09 29.48
C ALA A 45 2.41 5.30 29.10
N ASP A 46 3.12 5.24 27.98
CA ASP A 46 4.04 6.29 27.52
C ASP A 46 3.48 7.05 26.32
N ALA A 47 2.69 8.09 26.62
CA ALA A 47 2.12 8.98 25.61
C ALA A 47 3.18 9.72 24.77
N LEU A 48 4.34 10.02 25.35
CA LEU A 48 5.42 10.72 24.64
C LEU A 48 6.04 9.80 23.59
N ARG A 49 6.36 8.56 23.96
CA ARG A 49 6.90 7.55 23.05
C ARG A 49 5.95 7.25 21.91
N ARG A 50 4.65 7.11 22.21
CA ARG A 50 3.61 6.93 21.19
C ARG A 50 3.56 8.11 20.22
N ALA A 51 3.63 9.34 20.71
CA ALA A 51 3.67 10.53 19.86
C ALA A 51 4.93 10.55 18.96
N GLN A 52 6.09 10.16 19.50
CA GLN A 52 7.33 10.06 18.72
C GLN A 52 7.26 8.98 17.65
N TYR A 53 6.76 7.79 17.97
CA TYR A 53 6.54 6.71 16.99
C TYR A 53 5.62 7.14 15.85
N CYS A 54 4.49 7.81 16.18
CA CYS A 54 3.58 8.35 15.18
C CYS A 54 4.28 9.39 14.29
N ALA A 55 5.01 10.33 14.89
CA ALA A 55 5.74 11.35 14.14
C ALA A 55 6.81 10.75 13.21
N GLU A 56 7.58 9.77 13.70
CA GLU A 56 8.60 9.08 12.91
C GLU A 56 7.98 8.31 11.74
N THR A 57 6.89 7.58 12.00
CA THR A 57 6.19 6.82 10.96
C THR A 57 5.58 7.75 9.90
N THR A 58 4.95 8.85 10.32
CA THR A 58 4.43 9.87 9.38
C THR A 58 5.56 10.51 8.57
N ARG A 59 6.69 10.84 9.21
CA ARG A 59 7.88 11.37 8.53
C ARG A 59 8.39 10.38 7.49
N PHE A 60 8.59 9.12 7.85
CA PHE A 60 9.02 8.08 6.93
C PHE A 60 8.08 7.95 5.72
N ILE A 61 6.76 7.89 5.94
CA ILE A 61 5.78 7.79 4.85
C ILE A 61 5.94 8.95 3.87
N TYR A 62 6.17 10.16 4.37
CA TYR A 62 6.30 11.37 3.55
C TYR A 62 7.66 11.48 2.86
N GLU A 63 8.76 11.43 3.62
CA GLU A 63 10.12 11.64 3.11
C GLU A 63 10.57 10.51 2.18
N GLU A 64 10.23 9.27 2.52
CA GLU A 64 10.53 8.11 1.67
C GLU A 64 9.47 7.86 0.60
N GLN A 65 8.47 8.74 0.49
CA GLN A 65 7.44 8.71 -0.54
C GLN A 65 6.75 7.33 -0.65
N ALA A 66 6.35 6.77 0.49
CA ALA A 66 5.81 5.41 0.56
C ALA A 66 4.59 5.21 -0.36
N THR A 67 3.73 6.23 -0.49
CA THR A 67 2.58 6.21 -1.41
C THR A 67 3.00 6.20 -2.89
N THR A 68 4.06 6.92 -3.26
CA THR A 68 4.63 6.88 -4.61
C THR A 68 5.20 5.49 -4.93
N ARG A 69 5.89 4.86 -3.97
CA ARG A 69 6.41 3.49 -4.12
C ARG A 69 5.26 2.48 -4.29
N LEU A 70 4.19 2.62 -3.51
CA LEU A 70 2.97 1.82 -3.68
C LEU A 70 2.32 2.04 -5.04
N ALA A 71 2.27 3.28 -5.54
CA ALA A 71 1.74 3.59 -6.86
C ALA A 71 2.58 2.97 -7.99
N LEU A 72 3.91 2.94 -7.85
CA LEU A 72 4.81 2.26 -8.79
C LEU A 72 4.55 0.74 -8.80
N MET A 73 4.48 0.11 -7.63
CA MET A 73 4.18 -1.33 -7.56
C MET A 73 2.82 -1.62 -8.18
N ARG A 74 1.81 -0.80 -7.88
CA ARG A 74 0.47 -0.90 -8.49
C ARG A 74 0.55 -0.80 -10.00
N SER A 75 1.29 0.17 -10.56
CA SER A 75 1.37 0.34 -12.02
C SER A 75 1.99 -0.88 -12.72
N ILE A 76 3.01 -1.49 -12.10
CA ILE A 76 3.63 -2.70 -12.63
C ILE A 76 2.65 -3.88 -12.56
N LEU A 77 1.96 -4.05 -11.42
CA LEU A 77 0.97 -5.11 -11.23
C LEU A 77 -0.25 -4.98 -12.16
N SER A 78 -0.67 -3.76 -12.45
CA SER A 78 -1.85 -3.49 -13.29
C SER A 78 -1.55 -3.49 -14.78
N ALA A 79 -0.31 -3.19 -15.19
CA ALA A 79 0.07 -3.09 -16.60
C ALA A 79 -0.35 -4.27 -17.50
N PRO A 80 -0.26 -5.54 -17.06
CA PRO A 80 -0.66 -6.67 -17.91
C PRO A 80 -2.17 -6.97 -17.92
N PHE A 81 -3.01 -6.22 -17.19
CA PHE A 81 -4.46 -6.39 -17.25
C PHE A 81 -5.03 -5.77 -18.54
N ASP A 82 -5.97 -6.48 -19.16
CA ASP A 82 -6.87 -5.94 -20.17
C ASP A 82 -7.88 -4.99 -19.51
N ALA A 83 -7.88 -3.74 -19.95
CA ALA A 83 -8.74 -2.65 -19.46
C ALA A 83 -10.02 -2.46 -20.30
N THR A 84 -10.40 -3.45 -21.12
CA THR A 84 -11.66 -3.41 -21.86
C THR A 84 -12.84 -3.35 -20.88
N LEU A 85 -13.68 -2.33 -21.03
CA LEU A 85 -14.82 -2.08 -20.14
C LEU A 85 -15.93 -3.12 -20.34
N GLY A 86 -16.56 -3.52 -19.24
CA GLY A 86 -17.76 -4.33 -19.22
C GLY A 86 -19.04 -3.53 -19.50
N ALA A 87 -20.19 -4.22 -19.39
CA ALA A 87 -21.51 -3.60 -19.56
C ALA A 87 -21.86 -2.57 -18.45
N ASP A 88 -21.17 -2.66 -17.32
CA ASP A 88 -21.23 -1.72 -16.19
C ASP A 88 -20.29 -0.51 -16.37
N HIS A 89 -19.64 -0.38 -17.54
CA HIS A 89 -18.63 0.64 -17.84
C HIS A 89 -17.38 0.58 -16.96
N MET A 90 -17.09 -0.58 -16.36
CA MET A 90 -15.92 -0.78 -15.52
C MET A 90 -15.02 -1.89 -16.06
N ASP A 91 -13.71 -1.71 -15.93
CA ASP A 91 -12.77 -2.81 -16.11
C ASP A 91 -12.72 -3.74 -14.88
N ASP A 92 -11.90 -4.79 -14.94
CA ASP A 92 -11.78 -5.74 -13.83
C ASP A 92 -11.08 -5.19 -12.60
N LEU A 93 -10.15 -4.24 -12.75
CA LEU A 93 -9.44 -3.61 -11.64
C LEU A 93 -10.35 -2.62 -10.94
N GLU A 94 -11.04 -1.75 -11.68
CA GLU A 94 -12.03 -0.80 -11.16
C GLU A 94 -13.09 -1.54 -10.34
N ARG A 95 -13.64 -2.63 -10.89
CA ARG A 95 -14.63 -3.45 -10.20
C ARG A 95 -14.10 -4.11 -8.93
N ALA A 96 -12.82 -4.48 -8.91
CA ALA A 96 -12.19 -5.07 -7.72
C ALA A 96 -11.96 -4.05 -6.60
N VAL A 97 -11.84 -2.76 -6.92
CA VAL A 97 -11.52 -1.71 -5.94
C VAL A 97 -12.70 -0.80 -5.58
N GLU A 98 -13.82 -0.89 -6.30
CA GLU A 98 -15.00 -0.04 -6.15
C GLU A 98 -15.53 0.02 -4.71
N ALA A 99 -15.62 -1.14 -4.05
CA ALA A 99 -16.19 -1.26 -2.71
C ALA A 99 -15.15 -1.08 -1.58
N LEU A 100 -13.92 -0.64 -1.88
CA LEU A 100 -12.93 -0.45 -0.84
C LEU A 100 -13.37 0.66 0.14
N PRO A 101 -13.30 0.43 1.46
CA PRO A 101 -13.66 1.42 2.47
C PRO A 101 -12.53 2.45 2.62
N LEU A 102 -12.37 3.30 1.60
CA LEU A 102 -11.34 4.33 1.59
C LEU A 102 -11.55 5.31 2.75
N TRP A 103 -10.46 5.71 3.38
CA TRP A 103 -10.51 6.73 4.42
C TRP A 103 -11.13 8.02 3.85
N ARG A 104 -12.02 8.63 4.62
CA ARG A 104 -12.63 9.92 4.33
C ARG A 104 -12.44 10.83 5.53
N ALA A 105 -12.25 12.11 5.26
CA ALA A 105 -12.21 13.10 6.32
C ALA A 105 -13.49 13.03 7.16
N PRO A 106 -13.40 13.05 8.50
CA PRO A 106 -14.58 13.11 9.36
C PRO A 106 -15.46 14.31 8.98
N GLY A 107 -16.75 14.06 8.72
CA GLY A 107 -17.72 15.09 8.33
C GLY A 107 -17.78 15.44 6.84
N GLY A 108 -17.03 14.76 5.97
CA GLY A 108 -17.18 14.90 4.51
C GLY A 108 -18.46 14.22 4.00
N LEU A 109 -19.28 14.94 3.21
CA LEU A 109 -20.42 14.36 2.49
C LEU A 109 -19.92 13.47 1.34
N SER A 110 -20.61 12.35 1.13
CA SER A 110 -20.34 11.31 0.12
C SER A 110 -20.47 11.82 -1.31
#